data_AF-A0AAE0PU39-F1
#
_entry.id   AF-A0AAE0PU39-F1
#
_cell.length_a   1.000
_cell.length_b   1.000
_cell.length_c   1.000
_cell.angle_alpha   90.00
_cell.angle_beta   90.00
_cell.angle_gamma   90.00
#
_symmetry.space_group_name_H-M   'P 1'
#
loop_
_entity.id
_entity.type
_entity.pdbx_description
1 polymer ?
#
loop_
_entity_poly.entity_id
_entity_poly.type
_entity_poly.pdbx_seq_one_letter_code
_entity_poly.pdbx_strand_id
1 'polypeptide(L)'
;MEKYRDGQRELHCVFVDLEKAYDRVPREELWYCMRKSGVAEKYVRVVQDMYERSRTVVRCAVGQTEEFKVEVGLHQGSALSPFLFAIVMDQLSEEVRQESPWTMMFADDIVICSESREQVEENLERWRFALERRGMKVSRSKTEYMCVNEREGSGTVRLQGEDVKKVQEFKYLGSTVQSNGECRKEVKKRVQAGWNGWRKVSGVLCDRKTSARIKGKVYRTVVSHAVWFRDSVTEEETGVRARGSRAEDVEVLFGSDKIGQD
;
A
#
# COMPACT_ATOMS: atom_id res chain seq x y z
N MET A 1 -16.04 -3.27 1.53
CA MET A 1 -16.29 -3.26 2.98
C MET A 1 -17.63 -2.64 3.34
N GLU A 2 -17.85 -1.34 3.12
CA GLU A 2 -19.08 -0.64 3.56
C GLU A 2 -20.37 -1.23 2.98
N LYS A 3 -20.40 -1.54 1.67
CA LYS A 3 -21.54 -2.23 1.04
C LYS A 3 -21.87 -3.59 1.67
N TYR A 4 -20.86 -4.34 2.12
CA TYR A 4 -21.05 -5.66 2.73
C TYR A 4 -21.54 -5.53 4.16
N ARG A 5 -21.04 -4.52 4.90
CA ARG A 5 -21.56 -4.11 6.21
C ARG A 5 -23.06 -3.80 6.15
N ASP A 6 -23.44 -2.89 5.26
CA ASP A 6 -24.82 -2.42 5.17
C ASP A 6 -25.77 -3.52 4.65
N GLY A 7 -25.25 -4.49 3.88
CA GLY A 7 -25.97 -5.67 3.42
C GLY A 7 -25.93 -6.90 4.35
N GLN A 8 -25.28 -6.82 5.53
CA GLN A 8 -25.06 -7.95 6.46
C GLN A 8 -24.53 -9.24 5.79
N ARG A 9 -23.66 -9.07 4.79
CA ARG A 9 -22.98 -10.17 4.10
C ARG A 9 -21.60 -10.39 4.68
N GLU A 10 -21.22 -11.66 4.82
CA GLU A 10 -19.86 -12.01 5.22
C GLU A 10 -18.87 -11.64 4.10
N LEU A 11 -17.73 -11.12 4.50
CA LEU A 11 -16.62 -10.85 3.60
C LEU A 11 -15.34 -11.30 4.30
N HIS A 12 -14.65 -12.22 3.65
CA HIS A 12 -13.41 -12.81 4.12
C HIS A 12 -12.25 -12.09 3.45
N CYS A 13 -11.29 -11.62 4.23
CA CYS A 13 -10.10 -10.92 3.76
C CYS A 13 -8.86 -11.59 4.35
N VAL A 14 -7.87 -11.90 3.51
CA VAL A 14 -6.53 -12.31 3.96
C VAL A 14 -5.54 -11.24 3.51
N PHE A 15 -4.79 -10.74 4.47
CA PHE A 15 -3.70 -9.79 4.28
C PHE A 15 -2.40 -10.59 4.25
N VAL A 16 -1.81 -10.71 3.07
CA VAL A 16 -0.61 -11.49 2.81
C VAL A 16 0.60 -10.57 2.84
N ASP A 17 1.59 -10.93 3.66
CA ASP A 17 2.91 -10.27 3.71
C ASP A 17 3.96 -11.24 3.13
N LEU A 18 4.92 -10.71 2.39
CA LEU A 18 6.01 -11.49 1.80
C LEU A 18 7.26 -11.48 2.70
N GLU A 19 7.86 -12.66 2.93
CA GLU A 19 9.10 -12.75 3.68
C GLU A 19 10.25 -12.11 2.90
N LYS A 20 10.76 -10.95 3.36
CA LYS A 20 11.92 -10.28 2.77
C LYS A 20 11.77 -10.15 1.24
N ALA A 21 10.66 -9.57 0.80
CA ALA A 21 10.23 -9.57 -0.60
C ALA A 21 11.36 -9.20 -1.59
N TYR A 22 12.10 -8.12 -1.28
CA TYR A 22 13.20 -7.65 -2.12
C TYR A 22 14.39 -8.60 -2.11
N ASP A 23 14.74 -9.19 -0.97
CA ASP A 23 15.93 -10.03 -0.82
C ASP A 23 15.75 -11.43 -1.44
N ARG A 24 14.51 -11.84 -1.70
CA ARG A 24 14.19 -13.18 -2.21
C ARG A 24 14.05 -13.28 -3.73
N VAL A 25 13.87 -12.15 -4.45
CA VAL A 25 13.64 -12.19 -5.90
C VAL A 25 14.85 -12.83 -6.61
N PRO A 26 14.67 -13.98 -7.30
CA PRO A 26 15.72 -14.57 -8.10
C PRO A 26 16.08 -13.65 -9.27
N ARG A 27 17.38 -13.48 -9.55
CA ARG A 27 17.84 -12.60 -10.65
C ARG A 27 17.39 -13.10 -12.01
N GLU A 28 17.45 -14.41 -12.23
CA GLU A 28 16.96 -15.03 -13.47
C GLU A 28 15.47 -14.76 -13.70
N GLU A 29 14.67 -14.81 -12.63
CA GLU A 29 13.26 -14.49 -12.68
C GLU A 29 13.04 -13.01 -13.03
N LEU A 30 13.85 -12.11 -12.48
CA LEU A 30 13.81 -10.68 -12.83
C LEU A 30 14.12 -10.46 -14.32
N TRP A 31 15.17 -11.07 -14.85
CA TRP A 31 15.53 -10.95 -16.28
C TRP A 31 14.42 -11.48 -17.18
N TYR A 32 13.84 -12.61 -16.80
CA TYR A 32 12.71 -13.20 -17.49
C TYR A 32 11.50 -12.26 -17.49
N CYS A 33 11.12 -11.72 -16.32
CA CYS A 33 9.99 -10.80 -16.20
C CYS A 33 10.19 -9.52 -17.00
N MET A 34 11.38 -8.91 -16.95
CA MET A 34 11.69 -7.71 -17.75
C MET A 34 11.51 -7.96 -19.25
N ARG A 35 12.00 -9.10 -19.76
CA ARG A 35 11.83 -9.47 -21.17
C ARG A 35 10.37 -9.74 -21.52
N LYS A 36 9.63 -10.44 -20.65
CA LYS A 36 8.21 -10.75 -20.85
C LYS A 36 7.35 -9.49 -20.86
N SER A 37 7.68 -8.48 -20.04
CA SER A 37 7.05 -7.16 -20.03
C SER A 37 7.47 -6.24 -21.20
N GLY A 38 8.23 -6.75 -22.18
CA GLY A 38 8.61 -6.00 -23.38
C GLY A 38 9.75 -5.02 -23.21
N VAL A 39 10.52 -5.09 -22.11
CA VAL A 39 11.69 -4.23 -21.91
C VAL A 39 12.76 -4.61 -22.93
N ALA A 40 13.25 -3.64 -23.70
CA ALA A 40 14.26 -3.89 -24.72
C ALA A 40 15.55 -4.47 -24.11
N GLU A 41 16.14 -5.47 -24.77
CA GLU A 41 17.29 -6.24 -24.28
C GLU A 41 18.48 -5.36 -23.88
N LYS A 42 18.67 -4.20 -24.53
CA LYS A 42 19.71 -3.23 -24.16
C LYS A 42 19.57 -2.74 -22.71
N TYR A 43 18.34 -2.52 -22.23
CA TYR A 43 18.09 -2.11 -20.85
C TYR A 43 18.20 -3.29 -19.89
N VAL A 44 17.74 -4.49 -20.30
CA VAL A 44 17.92 -5.72 -19.52
C VAL A 44 19.40 -5.96 -19.23
N ARG A 45 20.28 -5.83 -20.23
CA ARG A 45 21.73 -5.96 -20.06
C ARG A 45 22.33 -4.93 -19.11
N VAL A 46 21.92 -3.66 -19.22
CA VAL A 46 22.37 -2.62 -18.28
C VAL A 46 21.98 -2.97 -16.85
N VAL A 47 20.76 -3.46 -16.62
CA VAL A 47 20.35 -3.90 -15.28
C VAL A 47 21.14 -5.15 -14.88
N GLN A 48 21.32 -6.14 -15.75
CA GLN A 48 22.18 -7.31 -15.48
C GLN A 48 23.58 -6.90 -15.02
N ASP A 49 24.23 -6.00 -15.74
CA ASP A 49 25.56 -5.47 -15.41
C ASP A 49 25.58 -4.76 -14.04
N MET A 50 24.49 -4.07 -13.66
CA MET A 50 24.38 -3.44 -12.34
C MET A 50 24.35 -4.47 -11.20
N TYR A 51 23.89 -5.70 -11.45
CA TYR A 51 23.79 -6.78 -10.45
C TYR A 51 24.95 -7.78 -10.53
N GLU A 52 25.55 -7.97 -11.70
CA GLU A 52 26.66 -8.88 -11.96
C GLU A 52 27.94 -8.27 -11.38
N ARG A 53 28.40 -8.78 -10.22
CA ARG A 53 29.56 -8.35 -9.40
C ARG A 53 29.25 -7.45 -8.20
N SER A 54 27.99 -7.29 -7.81
CA SER A 54 27.69 -6.61 -6.54
C SER A 54 28.25 -7.37 -5.34
N ARG A 55 29.17 -6.74 -4.62
CA ARG A 55 29.69 -7.18 -3.32
C ARG A 55 29.11 -6.30 -2.23
N THR A 56 28.78 -6.90 -1.10
CA THR A 56 28.25 -6.18 0.05
C THR A 56 29.20 -6.33 1.24
N VAL A 57 29.34 -5.22 1.97
CA VAL A 57 30.05 -5.14 3.24
C VAL A 57 29.10 -4.51 4.24
N VAL A 58 28.96 -5.11 5.42
CA VAL A 58 28.14 -4.55 6.49
C VAL A 58 29.06 -3.79 7.44
N ARG A 59 28.74 -2.53 7.72
CA ARG A 59 29.44 -1.74 8.74
C ARG A 59 28.74 -1.93 10.08
N CYS A 60 29.43 -2.58 11.01
CA CYS A 60 28.98 -2.81 12.38
C CYS A 60 29.77 -1.91 13.35
N ALA A 61 29.34 -1.85 14.61
CA ALA A 61 30.01 -1.06 15.65
C ALA A 61 31.47 -1.50 15.92
N VAL A 62 31.79 -2.77 15.63
CA VAL A 62 33.13 -3.38 15.79
C VAL A 62 33.99 -3.32 14.51
N GLY A 63 33.48 -2.77 13.40
CA GLY A 63 34.20 -2.67 12.14
C GLY A 63 33.38 -3.09 10.92
N GLN A 64 34.05 -3.21 9.77
CA GLN A 64 33.44 -3.71 8.54
C GLN A 64 33.55 -5.24 8.48
N THR A 65 32.51 -5.91 7.97
CA THR A 65 32.56 -7.35 7.68
C THR A 65 33.45 -7.63 6.47
N GLU A 66 33.79 -8.90 6.26
CA GLU A 66 34.35 -9.34 4.99
C GLU A 66 33.34 -9.14 3.84
N GLU A 67 33.88 -8.97 2.62
CA GLU A 67 33.07 -8.86 1.41
C GLU A 67 32.39 -10.19 1.10
N PHE A 68 31.07 -10.17 0.94
CA PHE A 68 30.32 -11.32 0.43
C PHE A 68 29.58 -10.95 -0.86
N LYS A 69 29.39 -11.94 -1.72
CA LYS A 69 28.62 -11.79 -2.96
C LYS A 69 27.13 -11.86 -2.65
N VAL A 70 26.36 -10.96 -3.26
CA VAL A 70 24.91 -11.03 -3.26
C VAL A 70 24.50 -11.69 -4.58
N GLU A 71 23.81 -12.82 -4.52
CA GLU A 71 23.40 -13.60 -5.71
C GLU A 71 21.88 -13.55 -5.94
N VAL A 72 21.11 -13.15 -4.93
CA VAL A 72 19.65 -13.09 -4.95
C VAL A 72 19.20 -11.73 -4.42
N GLY A 73 18.05 -11.28 -4.92
CA GLY A 73 17.37 -10.10 -4.44
C GLY A 73 17.76 -8.81 -5.15
N LEU A 74 16.93 -7.80 -4.90
CA LEU A 74 17.05 -6.44 -5.40
C LEU A 74 17.91 -5.59 -4.45
N HIS A 75 18.63 -4.60 -4.99
CA HIS A 75 19.43 -3.70 -4.15
C HIS A 75 18.51 -2.83 -3.28
N GLN A 76 18.48 -3.05 -1.97
CA GLN A 76 17.76 -2.17 -1.05
C GLN A 76 18.35 -0.76 -1.08
N GLY A 77 17.48 0.25 -1.17
CA GLY A 77 17.87 1.66 -1.27
C GLY A 77 18.19 2.15 -2.69
N SER A 78 18.18 1.27 -3.70
CA SER A 78 18.23 1.69 -5.10
C SER A 78 16.89 2.29 -5.53
N ALA A 79 16.93 3.41 -6.24
CA ALA A 79 15.75 4.03 -6.83
C ALA A 79 15.06 3.15 -7.90
N LEU A 80 15.79 2.21 -8.50
CA LEU A 80 15.28 1.33 -9.55
C LEU A 80 14.60 0.08 -8.98
N SER A 81 14.99 -0.37 -7.78
CA SER A 81 14.48 -1.62 -7.18
C SER A 81 12.95 -1.65 -7.02
N PRO A 82 12.26 -0.57 -6.58
CA PRO A 82 10.81 -0.58 -6.51
C PRO A 82 10.13 -0.84 -7.86
N PHE A 83 10.67 -0.27 -8.95
CA PHE A 83 10.14 -0.49 -10.30
C PHE A 83 10.40 -1.91 -10.80
N LEU A 84 11.59 -2.44 -10.55
CA LEU A 84 11.93 -3.84 -10.89
C LEU A 84 11.06 -4.83 -10.12
N PHE A 85 10.79 -4.54 -8.84
CA PHE A 85 9.88 -5.34 -8.03
C PHE A 85 8.45 -5.29 -8.59
N ALA A 86 7.97 -4.10 -8.99
CA ALA A 86 6.67 -3.95 -9.61
C ALA A 86 6.52 -4.77 -10.90
N ILE A 87 7.56 -4.83 -11.75
CA ILE A 87 7.56 -5.69 -12.95
C ILE A 87 7.39 -7.16 -12.58
N VAL A 88 8.12 -7.65 -11.59
CA VAL A 88 8.01 -9.06 -11.15
C VAL A 88 6.62 -9.35 -10.59
N MET A 89 6.09 -8.46 -9.75
CA MET A 89 4.77 -8.59 -9.17
C MET A 89 3.64 -8.52 -10.21
N ASP A 90 3.77 -7.64 -11.21
CA ASP A 90 2.83 -7.53 -12.33
C ASP A 90 2.74 -8.85 -13.10
N GLN A 91 3.90 -9.40 -13.48
CA GLN A 91 4.01 -10.67 -14.21
C GLN A 91 3.56 -11.88 -13.41
N LEU A 92 3.69 -11.86 -12.09
CA LEU A 92 3.14 -12.89 -11.21
C LEU A 92 1.63 -12.74 -11.10
N SER A 93 1.15 -11.51 -10.97
CA SER A 93 -0.28 -11.23 -10.82
C SER A 93 -1.09 -11.64 -12.06
N GLU A 94 -0.54 -11.54 -13.28
CA GLU A 94 -1.20 -12.04 -14.49
C GLU A 94 -1.67 -13.50 -14.37
N GLU A 95 -0.99 -14.35 -13.58
CA GLU A 95 -1.31 -15.77 -13.44
C GLU A 95 -2.43 -16.06 -12.44
N VAL A 96 -2.62 -15.19 -11.44
CA VAL A 96 -3.45 -15.47 -10.25
C VAL A 96 -4.53 -14.43 -9.99
N ARG A 97 -4.38 -13.23 -10.57
CA ARG A 97 -5.20 -12.07 -10.26
C ARG A 97 -6.66 -12.31 -10.65
N GLN A 98 -7.53 -12.03 -9.70
CA GLN A 98 -8.96 -11.86 -9.93
C GLN A 98 -9.26 -10.38 -10.15
N GLU A 99 -10.41 -10.09 -10.77
CA GLU A 99 -10.84 -8.70 -10.98
C GLU A 99 -10.99 -7.96 -9.64
N SER A 100 -10.71 -6.65 -9.67
CA SER A 100 -10.98 -5.78 -8.53
C SER A 100 -12.48 -5.84 -8.19
N PRO A 101 -12.87 -5.96 -6.91
CA PRO A 101 -12.08 -5.71 -5.69
C PRO A 101 -11.55 -6.97 -4.98
N TRP A 102 -11.55 -8.14 -5.61
CA TRP A 102 -11.24 -9.42 -4.97
C TRP A 102 -9.75 -9.64 -4.72
N THR A 103 -8.88 -8.96 -5.48
CA THR A 103 -7.44 -8.95 -5.23
C THR A 103 -6.90 -7.54 -5.38
N MET A 104 -6.35 -7.00 -4.29
CA MET A 104 -5.70 -5.69 -4.25
C MET A 104 -4.23 -5.89 -3.94
N MET A 105 -3.35 -5.16 -4.60
CA MET A 105 -1.91 -5.22 -4.36
C MET A 105 -1.34 -3.81 -4.26
N PHE A 106 -0.45 -3.62 -3.30
CA PHE A 106 0.35 -2.41 -3.18
C PHE A 106 1.77 -2.78 -2.78
N ALA A 107 2.71 -2.67 -3.73
CA ALA A 107 4.07 -3.17 -3.56
C ALA A 107 4.08 -4.64 -3.09
N ASP A 108 4.53 -4.91 -1.86
CA ASP A 108 4.59 -6.22 -1.22
C ASP A 108 3.34 -6.61 -0.41
N ASP A 109 2.43 -5.67 -0.17
CA ASP A 109 1.16 -5.94 0.50
C ASP A 109 0.13 -6.49 -0.50
N ILE A 110 -0.35 -7.71 -0.26
CA ILE A 110 -1.41 -8.35 -1.08
C ILE A 110 -2.63 -8.58 -0.21
N VAL A 111 -3.81 -8.19 -0.69
CA VAL A 111 -5.09 -8.43 -0.03
C VAL A 111 -5.97 -9.27 -0.93
N ILE A 112 -6.39 -10.41 -0.40
CA ILE A 112 -7.26 -11.36 -1.08
C ILE A 112 -8.61 -11.35 -0.37
N CYS A 113 -9.68 -11.07 -1.11
CA CYS A 113 -11.04 -10.97 -0.59
C CYS A 113 -11.96 -11.98 -1.28
N SER A 114 -12.93 -12.54 -0.56
CA SER A 114 -14.07 -13.26 -1.16
C SER A 114 -15.27 -13.30 -0.20
N GLU A 115 -16.46 -13.55 -0.76
CA GLU A 115 -17.68 -13.76 0.02
C GLU A 115 -17.72 -15.14 0.69
N SER A 116 -16.93 -16.11 0.21
CA SER A 116 -16.81 -17.44 0.79
C SER A 116 -15.42 -17.65 1.39
N ARG A 117 -15.39 -18.23 2.59
CA ARG A 117 -14.16 -18.64 3.28
C ARG A 117 -13.35 -19.63 2.44
N GLU A 118 -14.02 -20.62 1.86
CA GLU A 118 -13.40 -21.67 1.04
C GLU A 118 -12.74 -21.07 -0.20
N GLN A 119 -13.40 -20.08 -0.82
CA GLN A 119 -12.83 -19.39 -1.99
C GLN A 119 -11.60 -18.54 -1.63
N VAL A 120 -11.58 -17.90 -0.45
CA VAL A 120 -10.38 -17.19 0.04
C VAL A 120 -9.24 -18.16 0.32
N GLU A 121 -9.51 -19.31 0.95
CA GLU A 121 -8.52 -20.35 1.21
C GLU A 121 -7.90 -20.86 -0.09
N GLU A 122 -8.73 -21.16 -1.10
CA GLU A 122 -8.27 -21.58 -2.41
C GLU A 122 -7.41 -20.49 -3.11
N ASN A 123 -7.87 -19.24 -3.08
CA ASN A 123 -7.14 -18.13 -3.68
C ASN A 123 -5.80 -17.89 -2.98
N LEU A 124 -5.77 -17.98 -1.65
CA LEU A 124 -4.55 -17.85 -0.86
C LEU A 124 -3.53 -18.94 -1.23
N GLU A 125 -3.98 -20.17 -1.39
CA GLU A 125 -3.17 -21.31 -1.81
C GLU A 125 -2.62 -21.15 -3.24
N ARG A 126 -3.44 -20.62 -4.17
CA ARG A 126 -3.01 -20.27 -5.54
C ARG A 126 -1.92 -19.19 -5.52
N TRP A 127 -2.13 -18.13 -4.73
CA TRP A 127 -1.14 -17.05 -4.56
C TRP A 127 0.18 -17.58 -3.98
N ARG A 128 0.11 -18.39 -2.92
CA ARG A 128 1.30 -19.03 -2.35
C ARG A 128 2.05 -19.84 -3.40
N PHE A 129 1.35 -20.67 -4.18
CA PHE A 129 2.00 -21.52 -5.19
C PHE A 129 2.68 -20.70 -6.30
N ALA A 130 2.05 -19.62 -6.77
CA ALA A 130 2.65 -18.73 -7.76
C ALA A 130 3.88 -17.98 -7.23
N LEU A 131 3.82 -17.50 -5.99
CA LEU A 131 4.95 -16.86 -5.30
C LEU A 131 6.13 -17.82 -5.14
N GLU A 132 5.87 -19.03 -4.62
CA GLU A 132 6.91 -20.03 -4.37
C GLU A 132 7.58 -20.51 -5.67
N ARG A 133 6.80 -20.68 -6.75
CA ARG A 133 7.36 -21.03 -8.07
C ARG A 133 8.34 -20.00 -8.61
N ARG A 134 8.16 -18.72 -8.25
CA ARG A 134 9.03 -17.60 -8.64
C ARG A 134 10.06 -17.24 -7.56
N GLY A 135 10.27 -18.12 -6.58
CA GLY A 135 11.28 -17.98 -5.52
C GLY A 135 10.91 -17.02 -4.38
N MET A 136 9.68 -16.49 -4.37
CA MET A 136 9.17 -15.66 -3.29
C MET A 136 8.40 -16.49 -2.27
N LYS A 137 8.25 -15.99 -1.05
CA LYS A 137 7.61 -16.75 0.03
C LYS A 137 6.67 -15.88 0.86
N VAL A 138 5.52 -16.43 1.20
CA VAL A 138 4.55 -15.82 2.11
C VAL A 138 5.03 -15.91 3.56
N SER A 139 4.94 -14.80 4.29
CA SER A 139 5.23 -14.73 5.73
C SER A 139 4.04 -15.20 6.54
N ARG A 140 4.07 -16.44 7.00
CA ARG A 140 2.99 -17.02 7.81
C ARG A 140 2.71 -16.24 9.11
N SER A 141 3.75 -15.74 9.77
CA SER A 141 3.61 -15.05 11.07
C SER A 141 2.98 -13.67 10.97
N LYS A 142 3.08 -13.04 9.79
CA LYS A 142 2.52 -11.71 9.52
C LYS A 142 1.27 -11.73 8.64
N THR A 143 1.00 -12.86 7.99
CA THR A 143 -0.24 -13.05 7.22
C THR A 143 -1.40 -13.16 8.20
N GLU A 144 -2.41 -12.31 8.02
CA GLU A 144 -3.54 -12.20 8.94
C GLU A 144 -4.86 -12.36 8.18
N TYR A 145 -5.81 -13.04 8.81
CA TYR A 145 -7.16 -13.28 8.28
C TYR A 145 -8.17 -12.45 9.06
N MET A 146 -9.11 -11.83 8.36
CA MET A 146 -10.20 -11.05 8.94
C MET A 146 -11.52 -11.40 8.25
N CYS A 147 -12.59 -11.51 9.04
CA CYS A 147 -13.95 -11.70 8.55
C CYS A 147 -14.79 -10.50 8.97
N VAL A 148 -15.51 -9.91 8.01
CA VAL A 148 -16.47 -8.82 8.24
C VAL A 148 -17.87 -9.42 8.36
N ASN A 149 -18.67 -8.93 9.32
CA ASN A 149 -20.01 -9.43 9.64
C ASN A 149 -20.07 -10.94 9.95
N GLU A 150 -19.06 -11.43 10.67
CA GLU A 150 -18.95 -12.84 11.06
C GLU A 150 -20.21 -13.38 11.73
N ARG A 151 -20.75 -14.49 11.23
CA ARG A 151 -21.85 -15.25 11.83
C ARG A 151 -21.30 -16.32 12.77
N GLU A 152 -22.09 -16.74 13.77
CA GLU A 152 -21.71 -17.82 14.69
C GLU A 152 -21.31 -19.09 13.90
N GLY A 153 -20.07 -19.55 14.08
CA GLY A 153 -19.52 -20.72 13.39
C GLY A 153 -18.59 -20.43 12.20
N SER A 154 -18.32 -19.15 11.88
CA SER A 154 -17.35 -18.79 10.83
C SER A 154 -15.92 -19.21 11.24
N GLY A 155 -15.42 -20.29 10.63
CA GLY A 155 -14.12 -20.88 10.95
C GLY A 155 -12.92 -19.98 10.61
N THR A 156 -11.73 -20.55 10.81
CA THR A 156 -10.45 -20.00 10.36
C THR A 156 -10.19 -20.39 8.89
N VAL A 157 -9.34 -19.61 8.22
CA VAL A 157 -8.75 -19.94 6.91
C VAL A 157 -7.42 -20.63 7.16
N ARG A 158 -7.10 -21.65 6.38
CA ARG A 158 -5.82 -22.36 6.48
C ARG A 158 -4.86 -21.98 5.35
N LEU A 159 -3.58 -21.97 5.67
CA LEU A 159 -2.47 -21.86 4.73
C LEU A 159 -1.56 -23.07 4.95
N GLN A 160 -1.39 -23.91 3.94
CA GLN A 160 -0.63 -25.17 4.03
C GLN A 160 -1.12 -26.09 5.16
N GLY A 161 -2.45 -26.09 5.41
CA GLY A 161 -3.08 -26.93 6.44
C GLY A 161 -3.02 -26.38 7.87
N GLU A 162 -2.35 -25.24 8.10
CA GLU A 162 -2.30 -24.57 9.40
C GLU A 162 -3.20 -23.33 9.42
N ASP A 163 -3.81 -23.06 10.58
CA ASP A 163 -4.70 -21.92 10.76
C ASP A 163 -3.96 -20.58 10.66
N VAL A 164 -4.45 -19.68 9.80
CA VAL A 164 -3.99 -18.30 9.71
C VAL A 164 -4.54 -17.52 10.90
N LYS A 165 -3.70 -16.65 11.48
CA LYS A 165 -4.07 -15.81 12.62
C LYS A 165 -5.29 -14.93 12.28
N LYS A 166 -6.39 -15.16 12.98
CA LYS A 166 -7.62 -14.37 12.85
C LYS A 166 -7.52 -13.07 13.64
N VAL A 167 -7.84 -11.94 13.02
CA VAL A 167 -7.81 -10.60 13.63
C VAL A 167 -9.12 -9.87 13.39
N GLN A 168 -9.46 -8.98 14.32
CA GLN A 168 -10.63 -8.09 14.24
C GLN A 168 -10.24 -6.68 13.76
N GLU A 169 -8.96 -6.34 13.79
CA GLU A 169 -8.40 -5.05 13.39
C GLU A 169 -7.07 -5.29 12.67
N PHE A 170 -6.92 -4.77 11.45
CA PHE A 170 -5.69 -4.86 10.65
C PHE A 170 -5.23 -3.47 10.22
N LYS A 171 -3.91 -3.22 10.23
CA LYS A 171 -3.35 -1.95 9.76
C LYS A 171 -2.91 -2.07 8.31
N TYR A 172 -3.75 -1.65 7.37
CA TYR A 172 -3.46 -1.68 5.94
C TYR A 172 -3.04 -0.30 5.41
N LEU A 173 -1.83 -0.21 4.86
CA LEU A 173 -1.25 1.01 4.27
C LEU A 173 -1.29 2.26 5.19
N GLY A 174 -1.38 2.05 6.51
CA GLY A 174 -1.50 3.12 7.51
C GLY A 174 -2.92 3.39 8.02
N SER A 175 -3.96 2.81 7.41
CA SER A 175 -5.35 2.84 7.90
C SER A 175 -5.61 1.65 8.79
N THR A 176 -6.55 1.80 9.70
CA THR A 176 -7.01 0.72 10.55
C THR A 176 -8.31 0.19 9.97
N VAL A 177 -8.27 -1.01 9.37
CA VAL A 177 -9.47 -1.70 8.90
C VAL A 177 -9.99 -2.57 10.03
N GLN A 178 -11.26 -2.40 10.39
CA GLN A 178 -11.92 -3.19 11.43
C GLN A 178 -12.96 -4.13 10.81
N SER A 179 -13.13 -5.30 11.42
CA SER A 179 -14.13 -6.31 11.03
C SER A 179 -15.58 -5.82 11.13
N ASN A 180 -15.86 -4.89 12.05
CA ASN A 180 -17.16 -4.21 12.18
C ASN A 180 -17.33 -3.04 11.19
N GLY A 181 -16.29 -2.71 10.42
CA GLY A 181 -16.30 -1.58 9.49
C GLY A 181 -16.40 -0.20 10.15
N GLU A 182 -16.09 -0.08 11.45
CA GLU A 182 -16.10 1.19 12.15
C GLU A 182 -14.85 2.04 11.83
N CYS A 183 -15.04 3.20 11.23
CA CYS A 183 -13.96 4.16 10.98
C CYS A 183 -13.65 5.07 12.19
N ARG A 184 -14.48 5.04 13.25
CA ARG A 184 -14.40 5.98 14.38
C ARG A 184 -13.06 5.93 15.12
N LYS A 185 -12.48 4.73 15.29
CA LYS A 185 -11.16 4.61 15.94
C LYS A 185 -10.06 5.24 15.08
N GLU A 186 -10.14 5.09 13.77
CA GLU A 186 -9.20 5.73 12.85
C GLU A 186 -9.33 7.26 12.86
N VAL A 187 -10.56 7.78 12.81
CA VAL A 187 -10.81 9.22 12.92
C VAL A 187 -10.21 9.77 14.21
N LYS A 188 -10.40 9.09 15.35
CA LYS A 188 -9.78 9.49 16.62
C LYS A 188 -8.25 9.47 16.57
N LYS A 189 -7.63 8.43 15.99
CA LYS A 189 -6.17 8.36 15.80
C LYS A 189 -5.65 9.53 14.95
N ARG A 190 -6.34 9.88 13.86
CA ARG A 190 -5.98 11.00 12.97
C ARG A 190 -6.12 12.35 13.66
N VAL A 191 -7.21 12.58 14.38
CA VAL A 191 -7.42 13.78 15.20
C VAL A 191 -6.29 13.92 16.23
N GLN A 192 -5.90 12.83 16.88
CA GLN A 192 -4.78 12.83 17.83
C GLN A 192 -3.43 13.15 17.17
N ALA A 193 -3.17 12.61 15.97
CA ALA A 193 -1.96 12.93 15.20
C ALA A 193 -1.93 14.42 14.80
N GLY A 194 -3.06 14.98 14.37
CA GLY A 194 -3.23 16.42 14.12
C GLY A 194 -2.94 17.25 15.35
N TRP A 195 -3.47 16.87 16.52
CA TRP A 195 -3.18 17.52 17.80
C TRP A 195 -1.70 17.47 18.18
N ASN A 196 -1.04 16.34 17.98
CA ASN A 196 0.39 16.19 18.23
C ASN A 196 1.23 17.06 17.28
N GLY A 197 0.85 17.13 16.00
CA GLY A 197 1.44 18.04 15.03
C GLY A 197 1.27 19.50 15.46
N TRP A 198 0.06 19.88 15.86
CA TRP A 198 -0.24 21.24 16.35
C TRP A 198 0.59 21.59 17.58
N ARG A 199 0.73 20.69 18.56
CA ARG A 199 1.57 20.92 19.75
C ARG A 199 3.01 21.25 19.39
N LYS A 200 3.60 20.56 18.41
CA LYS A 200 4.97 20.80 17.95
C LYS A 200 5.17 22.19 17.33
N VAL A 201 4.15 22.71 16.64
CA VAL A 201 4.22 24.03 15.97
C VAL A 201 3.48 25.12 16.72
N SER A 202 2.98 24.83 17.93
CA SER A 202 2.21 25.77 18.76
C SER A 202 2.99 27.05 19.05
N GLY A 203 4.31 26.96 19.22
CA GLY A 203 5.19 28.13 19.36
C GLY A 203 5.16 29.10 18.18
N VAL A 204 4.92 28.61 16.95
CA VAL A 204 4.80 29.45 15.75
C VAL A 204 3.35 29.87 15.49
N LEU A 205 2.41 28.95 15.72
CA LEU A 205 0.98 29.22 15.50
C LEU A 205 0.42 30.21 16.53
N CYS A 206 0.87 30.13 17.78
CA CYS A 206 0.41 31.00 18.87
C CYS A 206 1.27 32.27 19.03
N ASP A 207 2.39 32.40 18.33
CA ASP A 207 3.24 33.59 18.40
C ASP A 207 2.57 34.81 17.72
N ARG A 208 2.44 35.92 18.46
CA ARG A 208 1.83 37.15 17.96
C ARG A 208 2.69 37.87 16.91
N LYS A 209 4.01 37.62 16.88
CA LYS A 209 4.95 38.25 15.92
C LYS A 209 4.91 37.59 14.55
N THR A 210 4.40 36.36 14.46
CA THR A 210 4.32 35.61 13.21
C THR A 210 3.08 36.01 12.39
N SER A 211 3.26 36.28 11.09
CA SER A 211 2.16 36.68 10.21
C SER A 211 1.16 35.54 9.96
N ALA A 212 -0.12 35.89 9.76
CA ALA A 212 -1.18 34.92 9.48
C ALA A 212 -0.89 34.03 8.26
N ARG A 213 -0.19 34.57 7.25
CA ARG A 213 0.21 33.81 6.05
C ARG A 213 1.19 32.67 6.38
N ILE A 214 2.17 32.92 7.24
CA ILE A 214 3.13 31.89 7.67
C ILE A 214 2.43 30.86 8.55
N LYS A 215 1.58 31.29 9.47
CA LYS A 215 0.76 30.39 10.31
C LYS A 215 -0.12 29.48 9.46
N GLY A 216 -0.77 30.02 8.43
CA GLY A 216 -1.58 29.24 7.50
C GLY A 216 -0.77 28.19 6.74
N LYS A 217 0.44 28.52 6.28
CA LYS A 217 1.36 27.55 5.66
C LYS A 217 1.78 26.45 6.63
N VAL A 218 2.24 26.82 7.83
CA VAL A 218 2.69 25.87 8.86
C VAL A 218 1.55 24.95 9.29
N TYR A 219 0.35 25.50 9.50
CA TYR A 219 -0.85 24.72 9.81
C TYR A 219 -1.16 23.72 8.68
N ARG A 220 -1.17 24.16 7.43
CA ARG A 220 -1.47 23.30 6.28
C ARG A 220 -0.44 22.16 6.14
N THR A 221 0.84 22.47 6.29
CA THR A 221 1.93 21.50 6.11
C THR A 221 2.04 20.50 7.25
N VAL A 222 1.75 20.90 8.50
CA VAL A 222 1.99 20.04 9.67
C VAL A 222 0.70 19.47 10.25
N VAL A 223 -0.32 20.30 10.41
CA VAL A 223 -1.57 19.90 11.07
C VAL A 223 -2.56 19.35 10.04
N SER A 224 -2.84 20.09 8.97
CA SER A 224 -3.77 19.62 7.93
C SER A 224 -3.22 18.37 7.24
N HIS A 225 -1.93 18.31 6.91
CA HIS A 225 -1.32 17.11 6.34
C HIS A 225 -1.44 15.89 7.25
N ALA A 226 -1.21 16.03 8.56
CA ALA A 226 -1.35 14.92 9.51
C ALA A 226 -2.80 14.41 9.66
N VAL A 227 -3.79 15.25 9.36
CA VAL A 227 -5.21 14.90 9.41
C VAL A 227 -5.73 14.37 8.06
N TRP A 228 -5.28 14.95 6.95
CA TRP A 228 -5.90 14.82 5.62
C TRP A 228 -5.09 14.08 4.57
N PHE A 229 -3.78 13.86 4.73
CA PHE A 229 -2.89 13.37 3.65
C PHE A 229 -3.13 11.91 3.21
N ARG A 230 -4.35 11.41 3.35
CA ARG A 230 -4.71 10.10 2.81
C ARG A 230 -6.08 10.00 2.15
N ASP A 231 -6.85 11.08 2.08
CA ASP A 231 -8.14 11.06 1.35
C ASP A 231 -7.95 11.15 -0.18
N SER A 232 -6.76 11.52 -0.66
CA SER A 232 -6.47 11.69 -2.10
C SER A 232 -6.40 10.38 -2.90
N VAL A 233 -6.23 9.22 -2.24
CA VAL A 233 -6.18 7.92 -2.94
C VAL A 233 -7.58 7.32 -3.14
N THR A 234 -8.60 7.86 -2.48
CA THR A 234 -9.98 7.36 -2.57
C THR A 234 -10.91 8.18 -3.48
N GLU A 235 -10.48 9.37 -3.91
CA GLU A 235 -11.30 10.23 -4.79
C GLU A 235 -11.12 9.92 -6.30
N GLU A 236 -10.00 9.32 -6.73
CA GLU A 236 -9.79 8.98 -8.15
C GLU A 236 -10.49 7.68 -8.60
N GLU A 237 -10.92 6.80 -7.67
CA GLU A 237 -11.57 5.53 -8.04
C GLU A 237 -13.10 5.52 -7.85
N THR A 238 -13.71 6.55 -7.26
CA THR A 238 -15.16 6.50 -6.96
C THR A 238 -16.03 7.55 -7.65
N GLY A 239 -15.47 8.56 -8.32
CA GLY A 239 -16.28 9.50 -9.13
C GLY A 239 -17.40 10.23 -8.36
N VAL A 240 -17.38 10.22 -7.02
CA VAL A 240 -18.37 10.92 -6.19
C VAL A 240 -17.78 12.23 -5.73
N ARG A 241 -18.14 13.30 -6.46
CA ARG A 241 -17.88 14.68 -6.10
C ARG A 241 -18.69 15.03 -4.84
N ALA A 242 -18.07 14.97 -3.66
CA ALA A 242 -18.67 15.51 -2.45
C ALA A 242 -18.78 17.04 -2.60
N ARG A 243 -20.00 17.54 -2.81
CA ARG A 243 -20.31 18.97 -2.80
C ARG A 243 -20.10 19.50 -1.38
N GLY A 244 -18.95 20.10 -1.13
CA GLY A 244 -18.76 21.04 -0.03
C GLY A 244 -19.35 22.40 -0.42
N SER A 245 -20.50 22.73 0.16
CA SER A 245 -21.13 24.04 0.04
C SER A 245 -20.29 25.14 0.70
N ARG A 246 -19.82 26.06 -0.14
CA ARG A 246 -19.62 27.52 0.00
C ARG A 246 -19.15 28.10 1.35
N ALA A 247 -18.03 28.82 1.26
CA ALA A 247 -17.93 30.19 1.74
C ALA A 247 -17.52 31.08 0.55
N GLU A 248 -18.46 31.89 0.08
CA GLU A 248 -18.30 33.11 -0.75
C GLU A 248 -17.34 34.09 -0.01
N ASP A 249 -16.48 34.95 -0.57
CA ASP A 249 -16.31 35.60 -1.87
C ASP A 249 -14.82 35.99 -2.03
N VAL A 250 -14.24 35.89 -3.23
CA VAL A 250 -13.27 36.88 -3.75
C VAL A 250 -13.44 36.92 -5.28
N GLU A 251 -14.04 38.00 -5.76
CA GLU A 251 -13.96 38.45 -7.15
C GLU A 251 -12.49 38.62 -7.58
N VAL A 252 -12.11 38.03 -8.72
CA VAL A 252 -11.11 38.64 -9.60
C VAL A 252 -11.61 38.55 -11.03
N LEU A 253 -11.87 39.73 -11.56
CA LEU A 253 -12.21 40.11 -12.92
C LEU A 253 -11.35 39.41 -13.97
N PHE A 254 -11.99 38.76 -14.95
CA PHE A 254 -11.53 38.82 -16.34
C PHE A 254 -12.73 39.09 -17.22
N GLY A 255 -12.64 40.21 -17.93
CA GLY A 255 -13.69 40.77 -18.75
C GLY A 255 -14.14 39.84 -19.87
N SER A 256 -15.45 39.89 -20.08
CA SER A 256 -16.11 39.54 -21.33
C SER A 256 -15.46 40.29 -22.49
N ASP A 257 -15.13 39.58 -23.55
CA ASP A 257 -15.46 40.02 -24.90
C ASP A 257 -16.20 38.89 -25.60
N LYS A 258 -17.52 39.05 -25.65
CA LYS A 258 -18.38 38.39 -26.63
C LYS A 258 -18.48 39.34 -27.81
N ILE A 259 -18.06 38.87 -28.98
CA ILE A 259 -18.69 39.18 -30.26
C ILE A 259 -18.78 37.80 -30.93
N GLY A 260 -19.94 37.21 -31.17
CA GLY A 260 -21.05 37.79 -31.92
C GLY A 260 -21.05 37.07 -33.27
N GLN A 261 -22.16 36.37 -33.55
CA GLN A 261 -22.43 35.61 -34.76
C GLN A 261 -22.24 36.44 -36.03
N ASP A 262 -21.79 35.79 -37.10
CA ASP A 262 -22.58 35.55 -38.31
C ASP A 262 -22.02 34.34 -39.06
#